data_AF-A0A8T5U6M9-F1
#
_entry.id   AF-A0A8T5U6M9-F1
#
_cell.length_a   1.000
_cell.length_b   1.000
_cell.length_c   1.000
_cell.angle_alpha   90.00
_cell.angle_beta   90.00
_cell.angle_gamma   90.00
#
_symmetry.space_group_name_H-M   'P 1'
#
loop_
_entity.id
_entity.type
_entity.pdbx_description
1 polymer ?
#
loop_
_entity_poly.entity_id
_entity_poly.type
_entity_poly.pdbx_seq_one_letter_code
_entity_poly.pdbx_strand_id
1 'polypeptide(L)'
;LYSTLSVILYSYIIYIFIAIFCIRARKQTEDAKARAGLILLFLAMISMIIFFLMLVFDTILITLSDHPGYSEFVYIAWIFAILFFVFTYLSLVMPKWLVDRIVK
;
A
#
# COMPACT_ATOMS: atom_id res chain seq x y z
N LEU A 1 -11.33 -19.57 3.75
CA LEU A 1 -9.94 -19.60 4.26
C LEU A 1 -8.93 -19.78 3.14
N TYR A 2 -8.85 -20.94 2.47
CA TYR A 2 -7.87 -21.16 1.39
C TYR A 2 -8.00 -20.20 0.20
N SER A 3 -9.23 -19.94 -0.26
CA SER A 3 -9.49 -18.93 -1.32
C SER A 3 -9.04 -17.52 -0.91
N THR A 4 -9.34 -17.11 0.32
CA THR A 4 -8.91 -15.82 0.90
C THR A 4 -7.39 -15.71 0.95
N LEU A 5 -6.70 -16.75 1.43
CA LEU A 5 -5.24 -16.80 1.47
C LEU A 5 -4.62 -16.79 0.08
N SER A 6 -5.19 -17.51 -0.89
CA SER A 6 -4.72 -17.48 -2.29
C SER A 6 -4.84 -16.08 -2.91
N VAL A 7 -5.95 -15.37 -2.65
CA VAL A 7 -6.13 -13.98 -3.12
C VAL A 7 -5.12 -13.05 -2.47
N ILE A 8 -4.86 -13.20 -1.17
CA ILE A 8 -3.88 -12.40 -0.44
C ILE A 8 -2.46 -12.65 -0.98
N LEU A 9 -2.07 -13.90 -1.19
CA LEU A 9 -0.76 -14.26 -1.74
C LEU A 9 -0.57 -13.72 -3.16
N TYR A 10 -1.58 -13.88 -4.02
CA TYR A 10 -1.55 -13.30 -5.37
C TYR A 10 -1.41 -11.77 -5.31
N SER A 11 -2.17 -11.13 -4.44
CA SER A 11 -2.11 -9.68 -4.21
C SER A 11 -0.71 -9.24 -3.82
N TYR A 12 -0.05 -9.94 -2.88
CA TYR A 12 1.32 -9.63 -2.50
C TYR A 12 2.29 -9.63 -3.68
N ILE A 13 2.22 -10.64 -4.55
CA ILE A 13 3.10 -10.74 -5.71
C ILE A 13 2.95 -9.49 -6.58
N ILE A 14 1.71 -9.08 -6.85
CA ILE A 14 1.41 -7.90 -7.66
C ILE A 14 1.92 -6.61 -6.99
N TYR A 15 1.59 -6.38 -5.72
CA TYR A 15 2.02 -5.15 -5.03
C TYR A 15 3.53 -5.06 -4.86
N ILE A 16 4.21 -6.17 -4.57
CA ILE A 16 5.68 -6.23 -4.49
C ILE A 16 6.29 -5.95 -5.86
N PHE A 17 5.75 -6.54 -6.93
CA PHE A 17 6.23 -6.30 -8.28
C PHE A 17 6.15 -4.81 -8.65
N ILE A 18 4.99 -4.17 -8.42
CA ILE A 18 4.80 -2.75 -8.70
C ILE A 18 5.73 -1.90 -7.83
N ALA A 19 5.88 -2.23 -6.54
CA ALA A 19 6.78 -1.52 -5.63
C ALA A 19 8.25 -1.55 -6.13
N ILE A 20 8.73 -2.72 -6.53
CA ILE A 20 10.08 -2.89 -7.10
C ILE A 20 10.22 -2.09 -8.38
N PHE A 21 9.22 -2.16 -9.27
CA PHE A 21 9.22 -1.39 -10.51
C PHE A 21 9.32 0.11 -10.25
N CYS A 22 8.54 0.65 -9.30
CA CYS A 22 8.57 2.05 -8.92
C CYS A 22 9.96 2.49 -8.43
N ILE A 23 10.61 1.70 -7.58
CA ILE A 23 11.97 2.00 -7.09
C ILE A 23 13.02 1.91 -8.21
N ARG A 24 12.85 1.03 -9.19
CA ARG A 24 13.78 0.95 -10.32
C ARG A 24 13.58 2.12 -11.27
N ALA A 25 12.33 2.39 -11.66
CA ALA A 25 11.95 3.49 -12.54
C ALA A 25 12.36 4.85 -11.97
N ARG A 26 12.25 5.06 -10.64
CA ARG A 26 12.61 6.35 -10.04
C ARG A 26 14.10 6.70 -10.20
N LYS A 27 14.96 5.69 -10.34
CA LYS A 27 16.41 5.88 -10.54
C LYS A 27 16.75 6.25 -11.99
N GLN A 28 15.83 5.99 -12.92
CA GLN A 28 16.01 6.24 -14.36
C GLN A 28 15.37 7.56 -14.81
N THR A 29 14.51 8.18 -13.98
CA THR A 29 13.89 9.47 -14.30
C THR A 29 14.71 10.63 -13.77
N GLU A 30 14.94 11.62 -14.62
CA GLU A 30 15.56 12.90 -14.26
C GLU A 30 14.51 13.92 -13.79
N ASP A 31 13.26 13.79 -14.24
CA ASP A 31 12.17 14.67 -13.84
C ASP A 31 11.79 14.45 -12.36
N ALA A 32 11.86 15.55 -11.59
CA ALA A 32 11.61 15.55 -10.15
C ALA A 32 10.15 15.22 -9.80
N LYS A 33 9.18 15.65 -10.63
CA LYS A 33 7.76 15.35 -10.43
C LYS A 33 7.49 13.87 -10.62
N ALA A 34 7.98 13.28 -11.71
CA ALA A 34 7.87 11.86 -11.99
C ALA A 34 8.54 11.03 -10.88
N ARG A 35 9.71 11.46 -10.39
CA ARG A 35 10.40 10.80 -9.27
C ARG A 35 9.55 10.81 -8.00
N ALA A 36 8.95 11.95 -7.65
CA ALA A 36 8.06 12.07 -6.49
C ALA A 36 6.81 11.21 -6.64
N GLY A 37 6.19 11.21 -7.83
CA GLY A 37 5.03 10.37 -8.16
C GLY A 37 5.33 8.89 -7.97
N LEU A 38 6.49 8.42 -8.44
CA LEU A 38 6.94 7.03 -8.27
C LEU A 38 7.22 6.67 -6.80
N ILE A 39 7.73 7.60 -6.00
CA ILE A 39 7.92 7.38 -4.56
C ILE A 39 6.57 7.27 -3.85
N LEU A 40 5.60 8.14 -4.17
CA LEU A 40 4.25 8.07 -3.61
C LEU A 40 3.55 6.78 -4.01
N LEU A 41 3.68 6.34 -5.26
CA LEU A 41 3.12 5.06 -5.71
C LEU A 41 3.76 3.88 -4.97
N PHE A 42 5.07 3.92 -4.78
CA PHE A 42 5.77 2.92 -3.98
C PHE A 42 5.22 2.86 -2.55
N LEU A 43 5.05 4.00 -1.87
CA LEU A 43 4.46 4.06 -0.53
C LEU A 43 3.02 3.54 -0.50
N ALA A 44 2.24 3.78 -1.56
CA ALA A 44 0.91 3.20 -1.72
C ALA A 44 0.97 1.66 -1.77
N MET A 45 1.88 1.09 -2.56
CA MET A 45 2.05 -0.37 -2.65
C MET A 45 2.47 -0.97 -1.30
N ILE A 46 3.41 -0.33 -0.58
CA ILE A 46 3.81 -0.76 0.77
C ILE A 46 2.61 -0.71 1.73
N SER A 47 1.77 0.32 1.63
CA SER A 47 0.56 0.41 2.46
C SER A 47 -0.39 -0.76 2.20
N MET A 48 -0.59 -1.18 0.94
CA MET A 48 -1.41 -2.36 0.64
C MET A 48 -0.80 -3.67 1.14
N ILE A 49 0.53 -3.82 1.04
CA ILE A 49 1.22 -4.98 1.60
C ILE A 49 0.96 -5.07 3.12
N ILE A 50 1.11 -3.96 3.84
CA ILE A 50 0.85 -3.95 5.29
C ILE A 50 -0.64 -4.17 5.60
N PHE A 51 -1.56 -3.61 4.81
CA PHE A 51 -2.99 -3.86 4.92
C PHE A 51 -3.31 -5.37 4.89
N PHE A 52 -2.81 -6.09 3.88
CA PHE A 52 -3.03 -7.53 3.80
C PHE A 52 -2.37 -8.29 4.94
N LEU A 53 -1.22 -7.81 5.45
CA LEU A 53 -0.54 -8.44 6.59
C LEU A 53 -1.39 -8.36 7.84
N MET A 54 -2.00 -7.20 8.09
CA MET A 54 -2.91 -7.01 9.22
C MET A 54 -4.15 -7.89 9.10
N LEU A 55 -4.73 -8.04 7.90
CA LEU A 55 -5.86 -8.95 7.69
C LEU A 55 -5.50 -10.43 7.92
N VAL A 56 -4.28 -10.84 7.58
CA VAL A 56 -3.80 -12.19 7.88
C VAL A 56 -3.67 -12.39 9.39
N PHE A 57 -3.09 -11.41 10.12
CA PHE A 57 -2.99 -11.49 11.57
C PHE A 57 -4.35 -11.50 12.26
N ASP A 58 -5.29 -10.67 11.81
CA ASP A 58 -6.67 -10.70 12.28
C ASP A 58 -7.30 -12.08 12.09
N THR A 59 -7.17 -12.65 10.89
CA THR A 59 -7.69 -13.98 10.57
C THR A 59 -7.08 -15.06 11.46
N ILE A 60 -5.76 -15.03 11.68
CA ILE A 60 -5.05 -15.98 12.55
C ILE A 60 -5.52 -15.83 14.00
N LEU A 61 -5.66 -14.61 14.50
CA LEU A 61 -6.13 -14.34 15.86
C LEU A 61 -7.54 -14.91 16.05
N ILE A 62 -8.49 -14.51 15.20
CA ILE A 62 -9.89 -14.96 15.30
C ILE A 62 -9.99 -16.48 15.23
N THR A 63 -9.23 -17.13 14.34
CA THR A 63 -9.30 -18.59 14.16
C THR A 63 -8.61 -19.40 15.25
N LEU A 64 -7.62 -18.86 15.95
CA LEU A 64 -6.87 -19.59 16.98
C LEU A 64 -7.34 -19.30 18.41
N SER A 65 -7.93 -18.13 18.67
CA SER A 65 -8.31 -17.71 20.03
C SER A 65 -9.82 -17.52 20.23
N ASP A 66 -10.66 -17.90 19.25
CA ASP A 66 -12.12 -17.66 19.25
C ASP A 66 -12.46 -16.22 19.63
N HIS A 67 -11.61 -15.28 19.18
CA HIS A 67 -11.70 -13.89 19.59
C HIS A 67 -13.05 -13.28 19.14
N PRO A 68 -13.85 -12.71 20.06
CA PRO A 68 -15.13 -12.14 19.70
C PRO A 68 -14.96 -10.80 18.98
N GLY A 69 -15.59 -10.68 17.80
CA GLY A 69 -15.66 -9.42 17.06
C GLY A 69 -14.37 -9.01 16.33
N TYR A 70 -14.25 -7.72 16.01
CA TYR A 70 -13.10 -7.16 15.29
C TYR A 70 -11.90 -6.99 16.21
N SER A 71 -10.71 -7.41 15.76
CA SER A 71 -9.46 -7.16 16.48
C SER A 71 -8.84 -5.80 16.17
N GLU A 72 -7.87 -5.40 16.99
CA GLU A 72 -6.97 -4.26 16.75
C GLU A 72 -6.34 -4.28 15.35
N PHE A 73 -6.07 -5.45 14.79
CA PHE A 73 -5.46 -5.59 13.47
C PHE A 73 -6.36 -5.05 12.35
N VAL A 74 -7.70 -5.22 12.45
CA VAL A 74 -8.63 -4.67 11.45
C VAL A 74 -8.60 -3.16 11.46
N TYR A 75 -8.58 -2.53 12.63
CA TYR A 75 -8.50 -1.08 12.73
C TYR A 75 -7.19 -0.55 12.15
N ILE A 76 -6.07 -1.21 12.43
CA ILE A 76 -4.77 -0.87 11.85
C ILE A 76 -4.78 -1.07 10.33
N ALA A 77 -5.39 -2.14 9.82
CA ALA A 77 -5.54 -2.37 8.39
C ALA A 77 -6.22 -1.17 7.71
N TRP A 78 -7.34 -0.70 8.25
CA TRP A 78 -8.06 0.45 7.68
C TRP A 78 -7.23 1.73 7.60
N ILE A 79 -6.33 1.97 8.56
CA ILE A 79 -5.36 3.09 8.46
C ILE A 79 -4.52 2.94 7.20
N PHE A 80 -3.98 1.75 6.93
CA PHE A 80 -3.17 1.50 5.74
C PHE A 80 -3.99 1.55 4.43
N ALA A 81 -5.26 1.16 4.46
CA ALA A 81 -6.15 1.33 3.30
C ALA A 81 -6.37 2.82 2.96
N ILE A 82 -6.55 3.67 3.98
CA ILE A 82 -6.66 5.12 3.81
C ILE A 82 -5.35 5.70 3.27
N LEU A 83 -4.21 5.30 3.84
CA LEU A 83 -2.89 5.72 3.36
C LEU A 83 -2.67 5.33 1.89
N PHE A 84 -3.05 4.10 1.50
CA PHE A 84 -3.01 3.66 0.11
C PHE A 84 -3.82 4.59 -0.79
N PHE A 85 -5.07 4.90 -0.42
CA PHE A 85 -5.92 5.77 -1.21
C PHE A 85 -5.30 7.17 -1.37
N VAL A 86 -4.82 7.77 -0.27
CA VAL A 86 -4.19 9.09 -0.28
C VAL A 86 -2.93 9.07 -1.15
N PHE A 87 -2.01 8.13 -0.95
CA PHE A 87 -0.76 8.08 -1.71
C PHE A 87 -1.01 7.79 -3.20
N THR A 88 -1.96 6.92 -3.53
CA THR A 88 -2.33 6.65 -4.92
C THR A 88 -2.90 7.90 -5.59
N TYR A 89 -3.81 8.61 -4.92
CA TYR A 89 -4.35 9.87 -5.42
C TYR A 89 -3.25 10.92 -5.66
N LEU A 90 -2.38 11.12 -4.66
CA LEU A 90 -1.28 12.09 -4.77
C LEU A 90 -0.26 11.71 -5.85
N SER A 91 -0.04 10.41 -6.07
CA SER A 91 0.84 9.91 -7.12
C SER A 91 0.28 10.14 -8.53
N LEU A 92 -1.00 9.80 -8.74
CA LEU A 92 -1.62 9.80 -10.07
C LEU A 92 -2.14 11.18 -10.49
N VAL A 93 -2.82 11.88 -9.58
CA VAL A 93 -3.41 13.20 -9.87
C VAL A 93 -2.38 14.31 -9.71
N MET A 94 -1.47 14.15 -8.76
CA MET A 94 -0.37 15.08 -8.47
C MET A 94 -0.84 16.55 -8.44
N PRO A 95 -1.62 16.95 -7.42
CA PRO A 95 -2.24 18.27 -7.39
C PRO A 95 -1.21 19.40 -7.39
N LYS A 96 -1.58 20.58 -7.93
CA LYS A 96 -0.67 21.72 -8.12
C LYS A 96 0.12 22.10 -6.86
N TRP A 97 -0.54 22.14 -5.70
CA TRP A 97 0.13 22.46 -4.42
C TRP A 97 1.27 21.51 -4.07
N LEU A 98 1.18 20.24 -4.50
CA LEU A 98 2.22 19.23 -4.27
C LEU A 98 3.34 19.42 -5.29
N VAL A 99 2.99 19.64 -6.55
CA VAL A 99 3.93 19.95 -7.63
C VAL A 99 4.78 21.18 -7.30
N ASP A 100 4.14 22.24 -6.81
CA ASP A 100 4.79 23.50 -6.44
C ASP A 100 5.79 23.32 -5.29
N ARG A 101 5.61 22.31 -4.43
CA ARG A 101 6.56 21.94 -3.37
C ARG A 101 7.72 21.08 -3.86
N ILE A 102 7.56 20.37 -4.98
CA ILE A 102 8.58 19.48 -5.56
C ILE A 102 9.52 20.26 -6.48
N VAL A 103 9.00 21.26 -7.20
CA VAL A 103 9.75 22.06 -8.19
C VAL A 103 10.42 23.29 -7.58
N LYS A 104 9.98 23.71 -6.38
CA LYS A 104 10.62 24.78 -5.61
C LYS A 104 12.06 24.44 -5.24
#